data_AF-A0A6A1V297-F1
#
_entry.id   AF-A0A6A1V297-F1
#
_cell.length_a   1.000
_cell.length_b   1.000
_cell.length_c   1.000
_cell.angle_alpha   90.00
_cell.angle_beta   90.00
_cell.angle_gamma   90.00
#
_symmetry.space_group_name_H-M   'P 1'
#
loop_
_entity.id
_entity.type
_entity.pdbx_description
1 polymer ?
#
loop_
_entity_poly.entity_id
_entity_poly.type
_entity_poly.pdbx_seq_one_letter_code
_entity_poly.pdbx_strand_id
1 'polypeptide(L)'
;MASVDYIVLTSVDRDDLPDGGSGHFAQTVKAMKELKPEIMVECLTSDFRGDLKAVETLVHSGLDVFAHNIETVKRLQRIVRDPRAGTVCYCLLSDECIFWIEILHSVKICQEILVPNPFPPVVCLGSDSSSRRYEQSLSVLKHAKVSKEGMITKSSIMLGLGESDDELKETMADLRAIGVDILTLGQYLQPTPLHLTVKEYVSPEKFAFWKEYGESIGFRYVASGPLVRSSYRAGELFVKTMVREKAHNAAGVF
;
A
#
# COMPACT_ATOMS: atom_id res chain seq x y z
N MET A 1 -2.95 -28.73 -4.26
CA MET A 1 -3.38 -27.51 -3.54
C MET A 1 -2.35 -26.44 -3.80
N ALA A 2 -2.74 -25.29 -4.34
CA ALA A 2 -1.82 -24.18 -4.57
C ALA A 2 -1.39 -23.63 -3.20
N SER A 3 -0.13 -23.82 -2.83
CA SER A 3 0.44 -23.15 -1.66
C SER A 3 0.57 -21.68 -1.98
N VAL A 4 -0.18 -20.83 -1.30
CA VAL A 4 0.02 -19.38 -1.35
C VAL A 4 1.16 -19.04 -0.38
N ASP A 5 2.24 -18.51 -0.90
CA ASP A 5 3.42 -18.14 -0.10
C ASP A 5 3.45 -16.65 0.25
N TYR A 6 2.56 -15.86 -0.36
CA TYR A 6 2.47 -14.41 -0.15
C TYR A 6 1.02 -13.92 -0.24
N ILE A 7 0.60 -13.13 0.75
CA ILE A 7 -0.74 -12.53 0.83
C ILE A 7 -0.62 -11.01 1.01
N VAL A 8 -1.46 -10.27 0.30
CA VAL A 8 -1.71 -8.84 0.56
C VAL A 8 -3.06 -8.72 1.25
N LEU A 9 -3.07 -8.07 2.42
CA LEU A 9 -4.27 -7.68 3.17
C LEU A 9 -4.56 -6.21 2.91
N THR A 10 -5.83 -5.88 2.64
CA THR A 10 -6.30 -4.50 2.48
C THR A 10 -7.72 -4.38 3.00
N SER A 11 -8.15 -3.16 3.32
CA SER A 11 -9.52 -2.87 3.73
C SER A 11 -9.98 -1.54 3.18
N VAL A 12 -11.28 -1.27 3.29
CA VAL A 12 -11.81 0.09 3.23
C VAL A 12 -11.43 0.86 4.50
N ASP A 13 -11.49 2.19 4.46
CA ASP A 13 -11.32 3.03 5.63
C ASP A 13 -12.42 2.73 6.66
N ARG A 14 -12.02 2.49 7.92
CA ARG A 14 -12.93 2.21 9.04
C ARG A 14 -12.91 3.33 10.06
N ASP A 15 -13.23 4.54 9.58
CA ASP A 15 -13.29 5.74 10.43
C ASP A 15 -14.36 5.65 11.54
N ASP A 16 -15.31 4.73 11.38
CA ASP A 16 -16.29 4.34 12.40
C ASP A 16 -15.67 3.59 13.59
N LEU A 17 -14.48 3.02 13.42
CA LEU A 17 -13.73 2.36 14.49
C LEU A 17 -12.74 3.34 15.17
N PRO A 18 -12.52 3.22 16.49
CA PRO A 18 -11.55 4.06 17.20
C PRO A 18 -10.13 3.93 16.66
N ASP A 19 -9.70 2.72 16.32
CA ASP A 19 -8.34 2.38 15.84
C ASP A 19 -8.22 2.33 14.30
N GLY A 20 -9.26 2.77 13.59
CA GLY A 20 -9.30 2.70 12.12
C GLY A 20 -9.25 1.28 11.54
N GLY A 21 -9.48 0.25 12.36
CA GLY A 21 -9.41 -1.16 11.97
C GLY A 21 -8.03 -1.81 12.13
N SER A 22 -7.03 -1.12 12.68
CA SER A 22 -5.67 -1.68 12.84
C SER A 22 -5.65 -2.97 13.67
N GLY A 23 -6.41 -3.04 14.77
CA GLY A 23 -6.51 -4.23 15.60
C GLY A 23 -7.05 -5.43 14.83
N HIS A 24 -7.96 -5.19 13.88
CA HIS A 24 -8.49 -6.25 13.02
C HIS A 24 -7.40 -6.78 12.07
N PHE A 25 -6.66 -5.90 11.39
CA PHE A 25 -5.49 -6.31 10.59
C PHE A 25 -4.50 -7.13 11.44
N ALA A 26 -4.16 -6.64 12.62
CA ALA A 26 -3.18 -7.28 13.49
C ALA A 26 -3.61 -8.69 13.93
N GLN A 27 -4.90 -8.89 14.23
CA GLN A 27 -5.46 -10.21 14.56
C GLN A 27 -5.42 -11.15 13.35
N THR A 28 -5.78 -10.66 12.17
CA THR A 28 -5.72 -11.46 10.93
C THR A 28 -4.29 -11.90 10.61
N VAL A 29 -3.32 -10.99 10.72
CA VAL A 29 -1.90 -11.32 10.49
C VAL A 29 -1.42 -12.39 11.48
N LYS A 30 -1.70 -12.22 12.77
CA LYS A 30 -1.32 -13.20 13.81
C LYS A 30 -1.90 -14.58 13.52
N ALA A 31 -3.19 -14.64 13.22
CA ALA A 31 -3.86 -15.89 12.85
C ALA A 31 -3.22 -16.56 11.61
N MET A 32 -2.87 -15.78 10.58
CA MET A 32 -2.19 -16.32 9.40
C MET A 32 -0.80 -16.88 9.74
N LYS A 33 -0.04 -16.18 10.57
CA LYS A 33 1.30 -16.61 11.00
C LYS A 33 1.26 -17.81 11.95
N GLU A 34 0.21 -17.97 12.75
CA GLU A 34 -0.02 -19.18 13.56
C GLU A 34 -0.28 -20.41 12.68
N LEU A 35 -0.98 -20.24 11.57
CA LEU A 35 -1.32 -21.32 10.65
C LEU A 35 -0.18 -21.69 9.70
N LYS A 36 0.54 -20.69 9.19
CA LYS A 36 1.65 -20.85 8.25
C LYS A 36 2.73 -19.82 8.56
N PRO A 37 3.67 -20.09 9.49
CA PRO A 37 4.66 -19.11 9.95
C PRO A 37 5.53 -18.52 8.83
N GLU A 38 5.76 -19.29 7.77
CA GLU A 38 6.54 -18.90 6.59
C GLU A 38 5.76 -18.06 5.57
N ILE A 39 4.43 -17.94 5.71
CA ILE A 39 3.64 -17.12 4.79
C ILE A 39 4.06 -15.67 4.90
N MET A 40 4.26 -15.04 3.75
CA MET A 40 4.56 -13.62 3.69
C MET A 40 3.29 -12.79 3.71
N VAL A 41 3.23 -11.75 4.53
CA VAL A 41 2.05 -10.91 4.68
C VAL A 41 2.42 -9.43 4.48
N GLU A 42 1.84 -8.83 3.44
CA GLU A 42 1.82 -7.37 3.23
C GLU A 42 0.48 -6.83 3.71
N CYS A 43 0.49 -5.73 4.48
CA CYS A 43 -0.73 -5.00 4.80
C CYS A 43 -0.71 -3.66 4.09
N LEU A 44 -1.60 -3.50 3.11
CA LEU A 44 -1.92 -2.23 2.47
C LEU A 44 -3.03 -1.55 3.26
N THR A 45 -2.71 -0.47 3.96
CA THR A 45 -3.62 0.15 4.92
C THR A 45 -3.99 1.59 4.58
N SER A 46 -5.04 2.07 5.23
CA SER A 46 -5.31 3.49 5.36
C SER A 46 -4.21 4.21 6.16
N ASP A 47 -4.35 5.51 6.34
CA ASP A 47 -3.46 6.30 7.20
C ASP A 47 -3.87 6.27 8.68
N PHE A 48 -4.90 5.49 9.05
CA PHE A 48 -5.47 5.43 10.40
C PHE A 48 -5.78 6.81 11.01
N ARG A 49 -6.10 7.82 10.17
CA ARG A 49 -6.28 9.22 10.59
C ARG A 49 -5.05 9.80 11.31
N GLY A 50 -3.87 9.28 11.02
CA GLY A 50 -2.62 9.64 11.68
C GLY A 50 -2.44 9.04 13.09
N ASP A 51 -3.26 8.07 13.50
CA ASP A 51 -3.06 7.36 14.77
C ASP A 51 -1.83 6.46 14.71
N LEU A 52 -0.72 6.96 15.26
CA LEU A 52 0.55 6.24 15.27
C LEU A 52 0.52 5.00 16.16
N LYS A 53 -0.35 4.92 17.18
CA LYS A 53 -0.51 3.70 17.99
C LYS A 53 -1.20 2.60 17.19
N ALA A 54 -2.14 2.97 16.32
CA ALA A 54 -2.74 2.04 15.37
C ALA A 54 -1.66 1.50 14.41
N VAL A 55 -0.78 2.37 13.90
CA VAL A 55 0.36 1.92 13.06
C VAL A 55 1.27 0.95 13.82
N GLU A 56 1.67 1.29 15.05
CA GLU A 56 2.55 0.46 15.90
C GLU A 56 1.93 -0.92 16.19
N THR A 57 0.63 -0.94 16.52
CA THR A 57 -0.14 -2.19 16.74
C THR A 57 -0.02 -3.13 15.56
N LEU A 58 -0.17 -2.60 14.34
CA LEU A 58 -0.05 -3.40 13.14
C LEU A 58 1.39 -3.83 12.90
N VAL A 59 2.37 -2.91 12.96
CA VAL A 59 3.80 -3.20 12.78
C VAL A 59 4.29 -4.39 13.62
N HIS A 60 3.81 -4.52 14.85
CA HIS A 60 4.17 -5.61 15.77
C HIS A 60 3.28 -6.86 15.66
N SER A 61 2.37 -6.93 14.69
CA SER A 61 1.51 -8.10 14.47
C SER A 61 2.23 -9.31 13.86
N GLY A 62 3.40 -9.10 13.25
CA GLY A 62 4.16 -10.12 12.54
C GLY A 62 4.15 -9.99 11.02
N LEU A 63 3.56 -8.92 10.45
CA LEU A 63 3.62 -8.68 9.01
C LEU A 63 5.06 -8.46 8.51
N ASP A 64 5.25 -8.67 7.22
CA ASP A 64 6.53 -8.56 6.53
C ASP A 64 6.68 -7.23 5.77
N VAL A 65 5.59 -6.68 5.23
CA VAL A 65 5.58 -5.41 4.48
C VAL A 65 4.44 -4.52 4.95
N PHE A 66 4.78 -3.34 5.48
CA PHE A 66 3.81 -2.29 5.76
C PHE A 66 3.65 -1.39 4.53
N ALA A 67 2.47 -1.37 3.93
CA ALA A 67 2.19 -0.58 2.74
C ALA A 67 1.13 0.49 3.02
N HIS A 68 1.39 1.72 2.57
CA HIS A 68 0.40 2.80 2.53
C HIS A 68 0.63 3.64 1.29
N ASN A 69 -0.41 3.83 0.48
CA ASN A 69 -0.30 4.53 -0.78
C ASN A 69 -0.37 6.04 -0.58
N ILE A 70 0.63 6.76 -1.07
CA ILE A 70 0.54 8.22 -1.19
C ILE A 70 -0.38 8.62 -2.36
N GLU A 71 -0.61 7.72 -3.32
CA GLU A 71 -1.49 7.82 -4.50
C GLU A 71 -1.08 8.85 -5.55
N THR A 72 -0.70 10.06 -5.18
CA THR A 72 -0.38 11.14 -6.12
C THR A 72 0.56 12.18 -5.50
N VAL A 73 1.00 13.15 -6.31
CA VAL A 73 1.86 14.26 -5.86
C VAL A 73 1.12 15.22 -4.93
N LYS A 74 1.87 15.93 -4.07
CA LYS A 74 1.35 16.83 -3.01
C LYS A 74 0.26 17.80 -3.48
N ARG A 75 0.41 18.41 -4.66
CA ARG A 75 -0.59 19.34 -5.23
C ARG A 75 -1.94 18.68 -5.50
N LEU A 76 -1.95 17.43 -5.94
CA LEU A 76 -3.15 16.72 -6.39
C LEU A 76 -3.90 15.99 -5.27
N GLN A 77 -3.32 15.86 -4.08
CA GLN A 77 -3.88 15.12 -2.94
C GLN A 77 -5.34 15.44 -2.64
N ARG A 78 -5.71 16.73 -2.60
CA ARG A 78 -7.09 17.15 -2.28
C ARG A 78 -8.10 16.75 -3.35
N ILE A 79 -7.68 16.68 -4.61
CA ILE A 79 -8.55 16.36 -5.75
C ILE A 79 -8.68 14.85 -5.88
N VAL A 80 -7.56 14.12 -5.75
CA VAL A 80 -7.51 12.66 -5.94
C VAL A 80 -8.09 11.90 -4.76
N ARG A 81 -7.82 12.36 -3.53
CA ARG A 81 -8.36 11.77 -2.30
C ARG A 81 -9.55 12.57 -1.77
N ASP A 82 -10.49 13.01 -2.61
CA ASP A 82 -11.64 13.80 -2.13
C ASP A 82 -12.52 12.95 -1.17
N PRO A 83 -12.68 13.33 0.12
CA PRO A 83 -13.48 12.55 1.08
C PRO A 83 -14.95 12.41 0.68
N ARG A 84 -15.45 13.32 -0.17
CA ARG A 84 -16.84 13.35 -0.64
C ARG A 84 -17.05 12.44 -1.84
N ALA A 85 -15.98 12.15 -2.58
CA ALA A 85 -15.94 11.02 -3.50
C ALA A 85 -15.68 9.78 -2.64
N GLY A 86 -16.67 9.41 -1.82
CA GLY A 86 -16.52 8.45 -0.72
C GLY A 86 -15.65 7.28 -1.15
N THR A 87 -14.60 7.00 -0.37
CA THR A 87 -13.45 6.16 -0.71
C THR A 87 -13.88 5.03 -1.63
N VAL A 88 -13.83 5.27 -2.95
CA VAL A 88 -13.84 4.18 -3.91
C VAL A 88 -12.45 3.63 -3.73
N CYS A 89 -12.39 2.60 -2.89
CA CYS A 89 -11.25 1.74 -2.77
C CYS A 89 -10.84 1.45 -4.22
N TYR A 90 -9.79 2.12 -4.71
CA TYR A 90 -9.16 1.80 -5.98
C TYR A 90 -8.39 0.47 -5.83
N CYS A 91 -8.95 -0.49 -5.08
CA CYS A 91 -8.94 -1.89 -5.46
C CYS A 91 -9.66 -1.99 -6.79
N LEU A 92 -8.99 -1.55 -7.86
CA LEU A 92 -9.17 -2.19 -9.15
C LEU A 92 -8.70 -3.63 -8.93
N LEU A 93 -9.69 -4.46 -8.61
CA LEU A 93 -9.69 -5.91 -8.70
C LEU A 93 -8.80 -6.30 -9.89
N SER A 94 -7.57 -6.74 -9.60
CA SER A 94 -7.05 -7.84 -10.40
C SER A 94 -7.98 -9.00 -10.06
N ASP A 95 -8.55 -9.64 -11.08
CA ASP A 95 -9.40 -10.83 -10.94
C ASP A 95 -8.73 -11.99 -10.15
N GLU A 96 -7.47 -11.83 -9.72
CA GLU A 96 -6.75 -12.73 -8.82
C GLU A 96 -6.91 -12.41 -7.31
N CYS A 97 -7.53 -11.30 -6.91
CA CYS A 97 -7.82 -11.01 -5.49
C CYS A 97 -9.12 -11.64 -4.98
N ILE A 98 -9.97 -12.17 -5.88
CA ILE A 98 -11.17 -12.95 -5.53
C ILE A 98 -10.90 -14.44 -5.78
N PHE A 99 -9.81 -14.96 -5.21
CA PHE A 99 -9.62 -16.37 -4.93
C PHE A 99 -8.76 -16.36 -3.66
N TRP A 100 -9.25 -16.75 -2.48
CA TRP A 100 -9.36 -18.16 -2.08
C TRP A 100 -10.38 -18.31 -0.93
N ILE A 101 -11.60 -18.70 -1.28
CA ILE A 101 -12.58 -19.27 -0.34
C ILE A 101 -12.11 -20.64 0.19
N GLU A 102 -11.14 -21.30 -0.46
CA GLU A 102 -10.65 -22.61 -0.02
C GLU A 102 -9.63 -22.56 1.14
N ILE A 103 -8.83 -21.49 1.30
CA ILE A 103 -8.03 -21.31 2.54
C ILE A 103 -8.96 -20.91 3.71
N LEU A 104 -10.04 -20.18 3.41
CA LEU A 104 -11.03 -19.76 4.41
C LEU A 104 -11.89 -20.92 4.94
N HIS A 105 -12.00 -22.05 4.23
CA HIS A 105 -12.65 -23.24 4.78
C HIS A 105 -11.80 -24.00 5.81
N SER A 106 -10.46 -23.91 5.75
CA SER A 106 -9.58 -24.44 6.79
C SER A 106 -9.33 -23.43 7.91
N VAL A 107 -9.57 -22.14 7.66
CA VAL A 107 -9.41 -21.04 8.60
C VAL A 107 -10.80 -20.50 8.95
N LYS A 108 -11.42 -21.11 9.97
CA LYS A 108 -12.74 -20.77 10.54
C LYS A 108 -12.90 -19.30 10.99
N ILE A 109 -11.86 -18.48 10.81
CA ILE A 109 -11.72 -17.12 11.34
C ILE A 109 -12.45 -16.08 10.49
N CYS A 110 -12.65 -16.27 9.17
CA CYS A 110 -13.32 -15.25 8.36
C CYS A 110 -14.84 -15.40 8.23
N GLN A 111 -15.42 -16.58 8.47
CA GLN A 111 -16.88 -16.76 8.42
C GLN A 111 -17.61 -16.27 9.69
N GLU A 112 -16.91 -16.16 10.83
CA GLU A 112 -17.49 -15.58 12.06
C GLU A 112 -17.25 -14.06 12.19
N ILE A 113 -16.44 -13.44 11.31
CA ILE A 113 -16.09 -12.00 11.35
C ILE A 113 -16.76 -11.20 10.21
N LEU A 114 -17.82 -11.73 9.59
CA LEU A 114 -18.80 -10.92 8.88
C LEU A 114 -19.86 -10.47 9.88
N VAL A 115 -19.55 -9.45 10.68
CA VAL A 115 -20.58 -8.78 11.49
C VAL A 115 -21.59 -8.18 10.50
N PRO A 116 -22.90 -8.52 10.58
CA PRO A 116 -23.90 -7.81 9.80
C PRO A 116 -23.96 -6.37 10.33
N ASN A 117 -23.52 -5.39 9.54
CA ASN A 117 -23.50 -3.99 9.95
C ASN A 117 -24.85 -3.32 9.60
N PRO A 118 -25.63 -2.81 10.58
CA PRO A 118 -26.90 -2.12 10.34
C PRO A 118 -26.77 -0.59 10.40
N PHE A 119 -25.62 0.00 10.03
CA PHE A 119 -25.42 1.45 10.14
C PHE A 119 -25.15 2.13 8.78
N PRO A 120 -25.73 3.32 8.55
CA PRO A 120 -25.58 4.06 7.29
C PRO A 120 -24.15 4.61 7.12
N PRO A 121 -23.74 4.93 5.88
CA PRO A 121 -22.41 5.46 5.59
C PRO A 121 -22.17 6.77 6.37
N VAL A 122 -21.08 6.79 7.14
CA VAL A 122 -20.61 7.99 7.84
C VAL A 122 -19.90 8.89 6.82
N VAL A 123 -20.44 10.07 6.58
CA VAL A 123 -19.81 11.10 5.75
C VAL A 123 -18.83 11.88 6.63
N CYS A 124 -17.53 11.70 6.43
CA CYS A 124 -16.50 12.47 7.11
C CYS A 124 -16.42 13.89 6.55
N LEU A 125 -17.04 14.85 7.26
CA LEU A 125 -16.87 16.28 7.01
C LEU A 125 -15.60 16.78 7.70
N GLY A 126 -14.44 16.61 7.05
CA GLY A 126 -13.18 17.20 7.47
C GLY A 126 -12.73 18.29 6.50
N SER A 127 -12.64 19.54 6.96
CA SER A 127 -12.05 20.67 6.24
C SER A 127 -10.53 20.56 6.21
N ASP A 128 -9.98 19.56 5.54
CA ASP A 128 -8.54 19.29 5.58
C ASP A 128 -7.81 19.81 4.35
N SER A 129 -6.82 20.68 4.58
CA SER A 129 -5.95 21.23 3.55
C SER A 129 -5.19 20.09 2.83
N SER A 130 -4.91 20.25 1.54
CA SER A 130 -4.18 19.25 0.72
C SER A 130 -2.85 18.86 1.36
N SER A 131 -2.16 19.81 1.99
CA SER A 131 -0.87 19.59 2.65
C SER A 131 -0.98 18.63 3.82
N ARG A 132 -2.04 18.69 4.65
CA ARG A 132 -2.10 17.90 5.88
C ARG A 132 -2.18 16.40 5.61
N ARG A 133 -2.91 15.99 4.56
CA ARG A 133 -3.05 14.57 4.20
C ARG A 133 -1.79 13.97 3.60
N TYR A 134 -1.06 14.75 2.80
CA TYR A 134 0.26 14.34 2.30
C TYR A 134 1.23 14.08 3.45
N GLU A 135 1.38 15.06 4.36
CA GLU A 135 2.28 14.94 5.51
C GLU A 135 1.83 13.82 6.47
N GLN A 136 0.53 13.59 6.63
CA GLN A 136 0.00 12.50 7.42
C GLN A 136 0.38 11.13 6.85
N SER A 137 0.21 10.92 5.54
CA SER A 137 0.63 9.69 4.86
C SER A 137 2.14 9.45 5.00
N LEU A 138 2.96 10.50 4.86
CA LEU A 138 4.41 10.41 5.10
C LEU A 138 4.72 10.07 6.56
N SER A 139 4.01 10.68 7.52
CA SER A 139 4.18 10.41 8.96
C SER A 139 3.88 8.96 9.31
N VAL A 140 2.81 8.38 8.75
CA VAL A 140 2.44 6.96 8.95
C VAL A 140 3.53 6.02 8.42
N LEU A 141 3.99 6.24 7.18
CA LEU A 141 5.05 5.43 6.59
C LEU A 141 6.38 5.56 7.36
N LYS A 142 6.74 6.79 7.76
CA LYS A 142 7.92 7.06 8.58
C LYS A 142 7.83 6.35 9.92
N HIS A 143 6.68 6.45 10.59
CA HIS A 143 6.47 5.80 11.88
C HIS A 143 6.60 4.29 11.74
N ALA A 144 5.90 3.68 10.77
CA ALA A 144 6.01 2.24 10.53
C ALA A 144 7.46 1.78 10.31
N LYS A 145 8.25 2.56 9.56
CA LYS A 145 9.66 2.27 9.28
C LYS A 145 10.52 2.28 10.54
N VAL A 146 10.29 3.21 11.47
CA VAL A 146 11.11 3.35 12.69
C VAL A 146 10.61 2.54 13.87
N SER A 147 9.34 2.09 13.86
CA SER A 147 8.76 1.29 14.95
C SER A 147 9.35 -0.12 15.07
N LYS A 148 9.90 -0.68 13.98
CA LYS A 148 10.52 -2.01 13.99
C LYS A 148 11.73 -2.05 13.06
N GLU A 149 12.88 -2.43 13.62
CA GLU A 149 14.10 -2.63 12.83
C GLU A 149 13.85 -3.66 11.73
N GLY A 150 14.33 -3.36 10.52
CA GLY A 150 14.13 -4.21 9.36
C GLY A 150 12.73 -4.16 8.74
N MET A 151 11.78 -3.37 9.27
CA MET A 151 10.46 -3.21 8.66
C MET A 151 10.60 -2.70 7.22
N ILE A 152 9.98 -3.42 6.28
CA ILE A 152 9.91 -3.03 4.88
C ILE A 152 8.68 -2.18 4.67
N THR A 153 8.86 -0.98 4.13
CA THR A 153 7.76 -0.07 3.83
C THR A 153 7.59 0.11 2.33
N LYS A 154 6.33 0.28 1.91
CA LYS A 154 5.95 0.36 0.50
C LYS A 154 4.91 1.44 0.27
N SER A 155 5.00 2.09 -0.88
CA SER A 155 3.99 3.05 -1.34
C SER A 155 3.72 2.93 -2.84
N SER A 156 2.71 3.66 -3.32
CA SER A 156 2.33 3.74 -4.72
C SER A 156 2.01 5.16 -5.14
N ILE A 157 2.24 5.43 -6.43
CA ILE A 157 1.79 6.66 -7.11
C ILE A 157 1.11 6.24 -8.42
N MET A 158 -0.09 6.77 -8.65
CA MET A 158 -0.80 6.67 -9.91
C MET A 158 -0.40 7.83 -10.81
N LEU A 159 -0.03 7.50 -12.05
CA LEU A 159 0.36 8.46 -13.08
C LEU A 159 -0.80 8.73 -14.05
N GLY A 160 -0.76 9.89 -14.71
CA GLY A 160 -1.78 10.31 -15.67
C GLY A 160 -2.93 11.11 -15.06
N LEU A 161 -2.75 11.65 -13.85
CA LEU A 161 -3.71 12.50 -13.14
C LEU A 161 -3.42 14.00 -13.32
N GLY A 162 -2.33 14.35 -14.01
CA GLY A 162 -1.90 15.73 -14.29
C GLY A 162 -0.76 16.20 -13.39
N GLU A 163 -0.01 15.26 -12.82
CA GLU A 163 1.28 15.48 -12.17
C GLU A 163 2.36 15.85 -13.21
N SER A 164 3.28 16.72 -12.82
CA SER A 164 4.49 17.00 -13.61
C SER A 164 5.64 16.10 -13.19
N ASP A 165 6.64 15.95 -14.07
CA ASP A 165 7.84 15.15 -13.80
C ASP A 165 8.61 15.67 -12.58
N ASP A 166 8.66 17.00 -12.36
CA ASP A 166 9.34 17.59 -11.20
C ASP A 166 8.60 17.31 -9.88
N GLU A 167 7.27 17.37 -9.88
CA GLU A 167 6.46 16.99 -8.71
C GLU A 167 6.58 15.51 -8.37
N LEU A 168 6.72 14.65 -9.39
CA LEU A 168 6.94 13.23 -9.19
C LEU A 168 8.33 12.99 -8.59
N LYS A 169 9.38 13.66 -9.08
CA LYS A 169 10.72 13.61 -8.48
C LYS A 169 10.73 14.08 -7.03
N GLU A 170 10.03 15.18 -6.72
CA GLU A 170 9.87 15.68 -5.34
C GLU A 170 9.19 14.62 -4.47
N THR A 171 8.08 14.06 -4.93
CA THR A 171 7.33 13.03 -4.18
C THR A 171 8.18 11.77 -3.93
N MET A 172 8.96 11.35 -4.94
CA MET A 172 9.90 10.25 -4.80
C MET A 172 11.02 10.55 -3.81
N ALA A 173 11.55 11.77 -3.81
CA ALA A 173 12.55 12.23 -2.84
C ALA A 173 11.99 12.25 -1.41
N ASP A 174 10.76 12.72 -1.22
CA ASP A 174 10.08 12.72 0.08
C ASP A 174 9.91 11.30 0.64
N LEU A 175 9.42 10.36 -0.19
CA LEU A 175 9.27 8.95 0.20
C LEU A 175 10.63 8.32 0.57
N ARG A 176 11.68 8.65 -0.17
CA ARG A 176 13.04 8.18 0.15
C ARG A 176 13.58 8.81 1.43
N ALA A 177 13.32 10.09 1.68
CA ALA A 177 13.76 10.78 2.88
C ALA A 177 13.18 10.18 4.18
N ILE A 178 12.01 9.55 4.11
CA ILE A 178 11.40 8.82 5.23
C ILE A 178 11.69 7.31 5.22
N GLY A 179 12.50 6.82 4.27
CA GLY A 179 12.98 5.45 4.24
C GLY A 179 12.05 4.41 3.58
N VAL A 180 11.13 4.82 2.69
CA VAL A 180 10.23 3.89 1.96
C VAL A 180 11.01 3.00 1.00
N ASP A 181 11.02 1.69 1.23
CA ASP A 181 11.89 0.75 0.50
C ASP A 181 11.39 0.44 -0.92
N ILE A 182 10.08 0.28 -1.09
CA ILE A 182 9.48 -0.18 -2.35
C ILE A 182 8.52 0.88 -2.89
N LEU A 183 8.63 1.19 -4.17
CA LEU A 183 7.71 2.07 -4.88
C LEU A 183 6.99 1.33 -6.01
N THR A 184 5.71 1.63 -6.19
CA THR A 184 4.95 1.18 -7.36
C THR A 184 4.39 2.38 -8.12
N LEU A 185 4.55 2.37 -9.45
CA LEU A 185 4.10 3.40 -10.37
C LEU A 185 3.18 2.74 -11.40
N GLY A 186 1.90 3.12 -11.38
CA GLY A 186 0.88 2.55 -12.25
C GLY A 186 0.10 3.61 -13.01
N GLN A 187 -0.47 3.26 -14.16
CA GLN A 187 -1.39 4.17 -14.88
C GLN A 187 -2.70 4.29 -14.11
N TYR A 188 -3.15 5.52 -13.86
CA TYR A 188 -4.51 5.79 -13.45
C TYR A 188 -5.47 5.39 -14.58
N LEU A 189 -6.37 4.46 -14.27
CA LEU A 189 -7.47 4.07 -15.15
C LEU A 189 -8.77 4.52 -14.52
N GLN A 190 -9.51 5.37 -15.21
CA GLN A 190 -10.80 5.87 -14.77
C GLN A 190 -11.80 4.70 -14.67
N PRO A 191 -12.31 4.35 -13.47
CA PRO A 191 -13.21 3.20 -13.31
C PRO A 191 -14.58 3.44 -13.94
N THR A 192 -15.13 4.64 -13.73
CA THR A 192 -16.41 5.06 -14.28
C THR A 192 -16.35 6.54 -14.69
N PRO A 193 -17.26 7.03 -15.56
CA PRO A 193 -17.30 8.43 -15.96
C PRO A 193 -17.51 9.44 -14.83
N LEU A 194 -17.93 9.00 -13.63
CA LEU A 194 -18.08 9.85 -12.45
C LEU A 194 -16.75 10.13 -11.72
N HIS A 195 -15.71 9.36 -12.04
CA HIS A 195 -14.38 9.53 -11.45
C HIS A 195 -13.56 10.56 -12.23
N LEU A 196 -12.40 10.93 -11.68
CA LEU A 196 -11.46 11.84 -12.35
C LEU A 196 -11.15 11.33 -13.76
N THR A 197 -11.04 12.25 -14.71
CA THR A 197 -10.66 11.91 -16.07
C THR A 197 -9.16 11.71 -16.16
N VAL A 198 -8.75 10.73 -16.98
CA VAL A 198 -7.33 10.54 -17.32
C VAL A 198 -6.84 11.78 -18.05
N LYS A 199 -5.77 12.41 -17.53
CA LYS A 199 -5.13 13.58 -18.15
C LYS A 199 -4.09 13.18 -19.18
N GLU A 200 -3.39 12.10 -18.93
CA GLU A 200 -2.34 11.58 -19.80
C GLU A 200 -2.29 10.05 -19.71
N TYR A 201 -2.09 9.38 -20.86
CA TYR A 201 -1.68 7.99 -20.88
C TYR A 201 -0.15 7.95 -20.99
N VAL A 202 0.49 7.54 -19.91
CA VAL A 202 1.95 7.53 -19.79
C VAL A 202 2.53 6.41 -20.65
N SER A 203 3.55 6.73 -21.45
CA SER A 203 4.16 5.76 -22.36
C SER A 203 4.97 4.69 -21.60
N PRO A 204 5.12 3.47 -22.16
CA PRO A 204 5.98 2.43 -21.57
C PRO A 204 7.42 2.90 -21.34
N GLU A 205 7.98 3.72 -22.24
CA GLU A 205 9.33 4.28 -22.11
C GLU A 205 9.43 5.23 -20.91
N LYS A 206 8.39 6.03 -20.66
CA LYS A 206 8.34 6.92 -19.49
C LYS A 206 8.23 6.11 -18.19
N PHE A 207 7.46 5.01 -18.17
CA PHE A 207 7.48 4.08 -17.03
C PHE A 207 8.86 3.44 -16.81
N ALA A 208 9.55 3.02 -17.89
CA ALA A 208 10.90 2.47 -17.80
C ALA A 208 11.89 3.49 -17.22
N PHE A 209 11.83 4.74 -17.69
CA PHE A 209 12.61 5.85 -17.13
C PHE A 209 12.36 6.02 -15.62
N TRP A 210 11.11 6.02 -15.18
CA TRP A 210 10.81 6.19 -13.75
C TRP A 210 11.28 5.04 -12.88
N LYS A 211 11.30 3.82 -13.43
CA LYS A 211 11.89 2.67 -12.75
C LYS A 211 13.37 2.90 -12.48
N GLU A 212 14.11 3.20 -13.55
CA GLU A 212 15.57 3.42 -13.46
C GLU A 212 15.89 4.61 -12.55
N TYR A 213 15.14 5.70 -12.68
CA TYR A 213 15.30 6.87 -11.81
C TYR A 213 15.05 6.52 -10.34
N GLY A 214 13.96 5.82 -10.02
CA GLY A 214 13.65 5.46 -8.65
C GLY A 214 14.66 4.48 -8.02
N GLU A 215 15.12 3.49 -8.78
CA GLU A 215 16.20 2.61 -8.32
C GLU A 215 17.51 3.41 -8.12
N SER A 216 17.80 4.39 -8.98
CA SER A 216 19.02 5.23 -8.87
C SER A 216 19.05 6.12 -7.62
N ILE A 217 17.89 6.56 -7.11
CA ILE A 217 17.79 7.36 -5.88
C ILE A 217 17.61 6.50 -4.61
N GLY A 218 17.74 5.18 -4.74
CA GLY A 218 17.88 4.26 -3.61
C GLY A 218 16.60 3.59 -3.13
N PHE A 219 15.51 3.58 -3.90
CA PHE A 219 14.46 2.58 -3.66
C PHE A 219 15.08 1.18 -3.84
N ARG A 220 14.82 0.25 -2.91
CA ARG A 220 15.30 -1.14 -3.05
C ARG A 220 14.74 -1.80 -4.30
N TYR A 221 13.54 -1.37 -4.68
CA TYR A 221 12.88 -1.78 -5.90
C TYR A 221 11.79 -0.82 -6.34
N VAL A 222 11.62 -0.69 -7.66
CA VAL A 222 10.51 0.04 -8.27
C VAL A 222 9.75 -0.85 -9.26
N ALA A 223 8.46 -1.08 -9.02
CA ALA A 223 7.56 -1.59 -10.06
C ALA A 223 7.04 -0.39 -10.84
N SER A 224 7.24 -0.34 -12.14
CA SER A 224 6.77 0.77 -12.97
C SER A 224 6.21 0.24 -14.28
N GLY A 225 4.94 0.52 -14.55
CA GLY A 225 4.31 0.12 -15.81
C GLY A 225 2.81 0.41 -15.84
N PRO A 226 2.19 0.43 -17.04
CA PRO A 226 0.78 0.81 -17.18
C PRO A 226 -0.18 -0.06 -16.35
N LEU A 227 0.09 -1.36 -16.25
CA LEU A 227 -0.74 -2.32 -15.53
C LEU A 227 -0.24 -2.64 -14.12
N VAL A 228 0.80 -1.95 -13.64
CA VAL A 228 1.26 -2.11 -12.26
C VAL A 228 0.17 -1.61 -11.31
N ARG A 229 -0.03 -2.37 -10.24
CA ARG A 229 -0.91 -2.06 -9.11
C ARG A 229 -0.12 -2.19 -7.82
N SER A 230 -0.63 -1.64 -6.74
CA SER A 230 0.00 -1.75 -5.42
C SER A 230 0.26 -3.20 -5.03
N SER A 231 -0.67 -4.13 -5.28
CA SER A 231 -0.51 -5.57 -5.02
C SER A 231 0.21 -6.37 -6.11
N TYR A 232 0.49 -5.76 -7.27
CA TYR A 232 0.99 -6.49 -8.46
C TYR A 232 2.34 -7.17 -8.19
N ARG A 233 2.38 -8.51 -8.33
CA ARG A 233 3.56 -9.37 -8.13
C ARG A 233 4.30 -9.15 -6.82
N ALA A 234 3.62 -8.66 -5.78
CA ALA A 234 4.24 -8.32 -4.50
C ALA A 234 5.03 -9.49 -3.88
N GLY A 235 4.56 -10.74 -4.05
CA GLY A 235 5.26 -11.94 -3.60
C GLY A 235 6.50 -12.34 -4.39
N GLU A 236 6.39 -12.46 -5.73
CA GLU A 236 7.55 -12.74 -6.59
C GLU A 236 8.64 -11.67 -6.42
N LEU A 237 8.17 -10.45 -6.16
CA LEU A 237 9.00 -9.29 -5.97
C LEU A 237 9.74 -9.28 -4.64
N PHE A 238 9.04 -9.53 -3.54
CA PHE A 238 9.66 -9.54 -2.21
C PHE A 238 10.76 -10.61 -2.14
N VAL A 239 10.50 -11.80 -2.70
CA VAL A 239 11.48 -12.88 -2.81
C VAL A 239 12.73 -12.44 -3.58
N LYS A 240 12.57 -11.74 -4.72
CA LYS A 240 13.71 -11.22 -5.49
C LYS A 240 14.55 -10.23 -4.68
N THR A 241 13.92 -9.33 -3.91
CA THR A 241 14.65 -8.37 -3.06
C THR A 241 15.43 -9.09 -1.97
N MET A 242 14.82 -10.04 -1.26
CA MET A 242 15.50 -10.85 -0.25
C MET A 242 16.69 -11.65 -0.80
N VAL A 243 16.54 -12.24 -1.99
CA VAL A 243 17.63 -12.97 -2.64
C VAL A 243 18.79 -12.05 -3.00
N ARG A 244 18.51 -10.83 -3.50
CA ARG A 244 19.54 -9.82 -3.78
C ARG A 244 20.28 -9.38 -2.51
N GLU A 245 19.57 -9.17 -1.41
CA GLU A 245 20.18 -8.78 -0.12
C GLU A 245 21.09 -9.88 0.44
N LYS A 246 20.66 -11.15 0.37
CA LYS A 246 21.53 -12.29 0.75
C LYS A 246 22.78 -12.37 -0.12
N ALA A 247 22.67 -12.15 -1.42
CA ALA A 247 23.81 -12.17 -2.34
C ALA A 247 24.79 -11.00 -2.08
N HIS A 248 24.27 -9.80 -1.80
CA HIS A 248 25.10 -8.63 -1.50
C HIS A 248 25.80 -8.76 -0.15
N ASN A 249 25.10 -9.24 0.87
CA ASN A 249 25.68 -9.51 2.19
C ASN A 249 26.72 -10.65 2.15
N ALA A 250 26.57 -11.64 1.27
CA ALA A 250 27.58 -12.68 1.07
C ALA A 250 28.81 -12.19 0.29
N ALA A 251 28.65 -11.20 -0.61
CA ALA A 251 29.74 -10.61 -1.39
C ALA A 251 30.57 -9.57 -0.60
N GLY A 252 30.05 -9.04 0.51
CA GLY A 252 30.74 -8.10 1.40
C GLY A 252 31.57 -8.74 2.53
N VAL A 253 31.75 -10.06 2.53
CA VAL A 253 32.53 -10.82 3.55
C VAL A 253 33.87 -11.31 3.00
N PHE A 254 34.47 -10.58 2.05
CA PHE A 254 35.82 -10.86 1.54
C PHE A 254 36.68 -9.60 1.54
#